data_AF-A0A426DQE8-F1
#
_entry.id   AF-A0A426DQE8-F1
#
_cell.length_a   1.000
_cell.length_b   1.000
_cell.length_c   1.000
_cell.angle_alpha   90.00
_cell.angle_beta   90.00
_cell.angle_gamma   90.00
#
_symmetry.space_group_name_H-M   'P 1'
#
loop_
_entity.id
_entity.type
_entity.pdbx_description
1 polymer ?
#
loop_
_entity_poly.entity_id
_entity_poly.type
_entity_poly.pdbx_seq_one_letter_code
_entity_poly.pdbx_strand_id
1 'polypeptide(L)'
;MIQKIAIVPYVTYGRLAQAGYDGHLNVFKKKRSAVLKENLEAAISEEKWNIEVIVDVNHGDLQGLQREGVDLFLIPEGAATYADYENIDKKMCFKLNQDEYENGTVGRIIEYIRNF
;
A
#
# COMPACT_ATOMS: atom_id res chain seq x y z
N MET A 1 6.73 -17.57 -3.07
CA MET A 1 5.38 -17.58 -2.45
C MET A 1 5.34 -16.38 -1.55
N ILE A 2 4.45 -15.43 -1.84
CA ILE A 2 4.32 -14.20 -1.05
C ILE A 2 3.78 -14.57 0.33
N GLN A 3 4.43 -14.10 1.39
CA GLN A 3 3.96 -14.23 2.77
C GLN A 3 3.63 -12.88 3.37
N LYS A 4 4.30 -11.79 2.92
CA LYS A 4 4.07 -10.45 3.46
C LYS A 4 4.00 -9.39 2.37
N ILE A 5 3.00 -8.52 2.45
CA ILE A 5 2.76 -7.41 1.54
C ILE A 5 2.81 -6.10 2.33
N ALA A 6 3.54 -5.10 1.84
CA ALA A 6 3.53 -3.75 2.39
C ALA A 6 2.84 -2.76 1.45
N ILE A 7 1.93 -1.96 2.01
CA ILE A 7 1.31 -0.82 1.32
C ILE A 7 2.09 0.44 1.65
N VAL A 8 2.66 1.08 0.63
CA VAL A 8 3.37 2.35 0.80
C VAL A 8 2.35 3.50 0.74
N PRO A 9 2.11 4.23 1.84
CA PRO A 9 1.17 5.33 1.82
C PRO A 9 1.76 6.51 1.03
N TYR A 10 0.94 7.07 0.14
CA TYR A 10 1.22 8.36 -0.46
C TYR A 10 0.78 9.48 0.48
N VAL A 11 1.74 10.30 0.94
CA VAL A 11 1.48 11.53 1.69
C VAL A 11 1.52 12.72 0.75
N THR A 12 0.37 13.32 0.47
CA THR A 12 0.29 14.64 -0.15
C THR A 12 0.77 15.69 0.87
N TYR A 13 2.05 16.05 0.86
CA TYR A 13 2.53 17.21 1.61
C TYR A 13 2.04 18.50 0.94
N GLY A 14 1.32 19.34 1.69
CA GLY A 14 0.84 20.65 1.23
C GLY A 14 -0.36 21.13 2.04
N ARG A 15 -0.86 22.34 1.78
CA ARG A 15 -2.02 22.99 2.44
C ARG A 15 -3.36 22.22 2.36
N LEU A 16 -3.35 21.03 1.75
CA LEU A 16 -4.42 20.02 1.75
C LEU A 16 -4.25 18.97 2.87
N ALA A 17 -3.07 18.91 3.51
CA ALA A 17 -2.71 18.04 4.62
C ALA A 17 -3.01 18.65 6.00
N GLN A 18 -3.36 19.94 6.08
CA GLN A 18 -3.83 20.56 7.31
C GLN A 18 -4.73 21.75 6.97
N ALA A 19 -5.96 21.69 7.49
CA ALA A 19 -7.04 22.68 7.33
C ALA A 19 -7.76 22.65 5.97
N GLY A 20 -8.56 21.60 5.74
CA GLY A 20 -9.59 21.64 4.70
C GLY A 20 -10.40 20.36 4.51
N TYR A 21 -9.78 19.19 4.64
CA TYR A 21 -10.50 17.91 4.52
C TYR A 21 -9.89 16.76 5.34
N ASP A 22 -8.95 17.09 6.22
CA ASP A 22 -8.43 16.24 7.29
C ASP A 22 -8.07 17.18 8.45
N GLY A 23 -8.52 16.86 9.66
CA GLY A 23 -8.05 17.54 10.87
C GLY A 23 -8.80 18.79 11.35
N HIS A 24 -10.15 18.80 11.35
CA HIS A 24 -10.83 19.61 12.38
C HIS A 24 -11.99 18.93 13.13
N LEU A 25 -12.61 17.85 12.63
CA LEU A 25 -13.76 17.24 13.34
C LEU A 25 -13.95 15.72 13.21
N ASN A 26 -13.19 14.97 12.39
CA ASN A 26 -13.49 13.55 12.15
C ASN A 26 -12.34 12.60 12.46
N VAL A 27 -12.33 12.08 13.70
CA VAL A 27 -11.60 10.87 14.12
C VAL A 27 -12.11 9.60 13.38
N PHE A 28 -13.14 9.74 12.54
CA PHE A 28 -13.88 8.68 11.85
C PHE A 28 -13.54 8.50 10.36
N LYS A 29 -12.72 9.36 9.73
CA LYS A 29 -12.31 9.11 8.33
C LYS A 29 -11.12 8.16 8.31
N LYS A 30 -11.37 6.91 7.91
CA LYS A 30 -10.32 5.91 7.71
C LYS A 30 -9.29 6.42 6.68
N LYS A 31 -8.00 6.27 6.98
CA LYS A 31 -6.92 6.55 6.01
C LYS A 31 -7.14 5.68 4.77
N ARG A 32 -6.93 6.22 3.57
CA ARG A 32 -7.12 5.48 2.30
C ARG A 32 -6.30 4.19 2.24
N SER A 33 -5.09 4.23 2.79
CA SER A 33 -4.22 3.04 2.97
C SER A 33 -4.82 1.98 3.91
N ALA A 34 -5.60 2.37 4.91
CA ALA A 34 -6.30 1.43 5.80
C ALA A 34 -7.49 0.75 5.09
N VAL A 35 -8.25 1.50 4.27
CA VAL A 35 -9.32 0.91 3.46
C VAL A 35 -8.77 -0.08 2.44
N LEU A 36 -7.66 0.27 1.77
CA LEU A 36 -6.98 -0.65 0.86
C LEU A 36 -6.47 -1.90 1.58
N LYS A 37 -5.89 -1.73 2.78
CA LYS A 37 -5.46 -2.85 3.63
C LYS A 37 -6.64 -3.77 3.95
N GLU A 38 -7.75 -3.24 4.47
CA GLU A 38 -8.93 -4.03 4.84
C GLU A 38 -9.50 -4.79 3.64
N ASN A 39 -9.61 -4.14 2.48
CA ASN A 39 -10.11 -4.79 1.26
C ASN A 39 -9.16 -5.89 0.77
N LEU A 40 -7.84 -5.69 0.90
CA LEU A 40 -6.85 -6.68 0.49
C LEU A 40 -6.85 -7.87 1.44
N GLU A 41 -6.90 -7.64 2.75
CA GLU A 41 -7.04 -8.70 3.75
C GLU A 41 -8.33 -9.50 3.54
N ALA A 42 -9.44 -8.84 3.21
CA ALA A 42 -10.69 -9.52 2.88
C ALA A 42 -10.52 -10.45 1.66
N ALA A 43 -9.98 -9.95 0.56
CA ALA A 43 -9.78 -10.75 -0.65
C ALA A 43 -8.76 -11.90 -0.47
N ILE A 44 -7.70 -11.67 0.31
CA ILE A 44 -6.72 -12.71 0.70
C ILE A 44 -7.39 -13.80 1.54
N SER A 45 -8.26 -13.41 2.48
CA SER A 45 -9.03 -14.32 3.32
C SER A 45 -10.03 -15.14 2.49
N GLU A 46 -10.68 -14.54 1.49
CA GLU A 46 -11.56 -15.24 0.55
C GLU A 46 -10.82 -16.31 -0.26
N GLU A 47 -9.60 -16.01 -0.75
CA GLU A 47 -8.75 -16.97 -1.46
C GLU A 47 -8.02 -17.96 -0.52
N LYS A 48 -8.19 -17.83 0.81
CA LYS A 48 -7.52 -18.61 1.86
C LYS A 48 -5.98 -18.56 1.80
N TRP A 49 -5.44 -17.44 1.36
CA TRP A 49 -4.00 -17.22 1.37
C TRP A 49 -3.54 -16.74 2.74
N ASN A 50 -2.41 -17.25 3.23
CA ASN A 50 -1.82 -16.82 4.50
C ASN A 50 -0.81 -15.70 4.24
N ILE A 51 -1.32 -14.53 3.86
CA ILE A 51 -0.52 -13.36 3.52
C ILE A 51 -0.79 -12.24 4.53
N GLU A 52 0.27 -11.73 5.13
CA GLU A 52 0.20 -10.60 6.06
C GLU A 52 0.26 -9.27 5.29
N VAL A 53 -0.70 -8.38 5.53
CA VAL A 53 -0.71 -7.03 4.92
C VAL A 53 -0.35 -5.98 5.95
N ILE A 54 0.76 -5.29 5.73
CA ILE A 54 1.23 -4.18 6.56
C ILE A 54 1.14 -2.86 5.82
N VAL A 55 0.99 -1.76 6.55
CA VAL A 55 1.06 -0.40 5.99
C VAL A 55 2.40 0.17 6.40
N ASP A 56 3.19 0.59 5.42
CA ASP A 56 4.48 1.23 5.67
C ASP A 56 4.28 2.53 6.45
N VAL A 57 5.00 2.67 7.56
CA VAL A 57 4.97 3.86 8.41
C VAL A 57 6.14 4.80 8.06
N ASN A 58 7.15 4.30 7.36
CA ASN A 58 8.41 4.99 7.07
C ASN A 58 8.38 5.77 5.74
N HIS A 59 7.21 5.86 5.09
CA HIS A 59 6.96 6.70 3.91
C HIS A 59 7.93 6.48 2.74
N GLY A 60 8.19 5.23 2.36
CA GLY A 60 8.98 4.91 1.16
C GLY A 60 10.36 4.32 1.43
N ASP A 61 10.64 3.88 2.66
CA ASP A 61 11.83 3.09 3.00
C ASP A 61 11.60 1.61 2.61
N LEU A 62 11.70 1.32 1.31
CA LEU A 62 11.49 -0.03 0.80
C LEU A 62 12.54 -1.03 1.32
N GLN A 63 13.77 -0.57 1.56
CA GLN A 63 14.83 -1.42 2.10
C GLN A 63 14.53 -1.89 3.52
N GLY A 64 14.04 -1.03 4.42
CA GLY A 64 13.64 -1.42 5.77
C GLY A 64 12.56 -2.49 5.73
N LEU A 65 11.55 -2.31 4.89
CA LEU A 65 10.47 -3.28 4.69
C LEU A 65 10.98 -4.61 4.12
N GLN A 66 11.92 -4.58 3.17
CA GLN A 66 12.57 -5.79 2.68
C GLN A 66 13.31 -6.53 3.79
N ARG A 67 13.98 -5.80 4.69
CA ARG A 67 14.66 -6.37 5.88
C ARG A 67 13.68 -6.95 6.90
N GLU A 68 12.45 -6.42 6.96
CA GLU A 68 11.34 -7.00 7.72
C GLU A 68 10.72 -8.26 7.07
N GLY A 69 11.22 -8.65 5.89
CA GLY A 69 10.78 -9.81 5.14
C GLY A 69 9.52 -9.56 4.30
N VAL A 70 9.32 -8.34 3.81
CA VAL A 70 8.24 -8.04 2.85
C VAL A 70 8.61 -8.59 1.47
N ASP A 71 7.70 -9.37 0.89
CA ASP A 71 7.85 -9.98 -0.44
C ASP A 71 7.27 -9.10 -1.56
N LEU A 72 6.26 -8.29 -1.26
CA LEU A 72 5.57 -7.44 -2.24
C LEU A 72 5.29 -6.04 -1.69
N PHE A 73 5.63 -5.02 -2.47
CA PHE A 73 5.41 -3.62 -2.18
C PHE A 73 4.32 -3.06 -3.09
N LEU A 74 3.24 -2.54 -2.50
CA LEU A 74 2.18 -1.85 -3.22
C LEU A 74 2.47 -0.35 -3.19
N ILE A 75 2.90 0.19 -4.33
CA ILE A 75 3.40 1.55 -4.44
C ILE A 75 2.44 2.36 -5.31
N PRO A 76 1.68 3.31 -4.75
CA PRO A 76 0.86 4.21 -5.54
C PRO A 76 1.72 5.11 -6.41
N GLU A 77 1.20 5.52 -7.56
CA GLU A 77 1.91 6.36 -8.53
C GLU A 77 2.53 7.62 -7.89
N GLY A 78 1.82 8.26 -6.95
CA GLY A 78 2.36 9.39 -6.20
C GLY A 78 3.57 9.04 -5.34
N ALA A 79 3.58 7.85 -4.71
CA ALA A 79 4.71 7.39 -3.90
C ALA A 79 5.86 6.87 -4.77
N ALA A 80 5.59 6.39 -5.98
CA ALA A 80 6.62 5.96 -6.90
C ALA A 80 7.61 7.07 -7.30
N THR A 81 7.24 8.35 -7.07
CA THR A 81 8.09 9.50 -7.34
C THR A 81 9.21 9.68 -6.32
N TYR A 82 9.02 9.22 -5.08
CA TYR A 82 9.97 9.41 -3.97
C TYR A 82 10.38 8.11 -3.28
N ALA A 83 9.76 6.98 -3.61
CA ALA A 83 10.11 5.68 -3.05
C ALA A 83 11.54 5.31 -3.42
N ASP A 84 12.28 4.79 -2.44
CA ASP A 84 13.67 4.38 -2.64
C ASP A 84 13.72 2.97 -3.22
N TYR A 85 13.91 2.88 -4.54
CA TYR A 85 14.02 1.62 -5.26
C TYR A 85 15.44 1.05 -5.26
N GLU A 86 16.41 1.68 -4.60
CA GLU A 86 17.79 1.19 -4.62
C GLU A 86 17.85 -0.21 -3.98
N ASN A 87 18.35 -1.18 -4.76
CA ASN A 87 18.46 -2.60 -4.39
C ASN A 87 17.12 -3.35 -4.21
N ILE A 88 16.00 -2.78 -4.68
CA ILE A 88 14.71 -3.47 -4.68
C ILE A 88 14.43 -4.08 -6.05
N ASP A 89 14.05 -5.35 -6.06
CA ASP A 89 13.67 -6.05 -7.27
C ASP A 89 12.35 -5.49 -7.82
N LYS A 90 12.33 -5.06 -9.09
CA LYS A 90 11.12 -4.46 -9.70
C LYS A 90 9.93 -5.41 -9.70
N LYS A 91 10.18 -6.72 -9.65
CA LYS A 91 9.13 -7.75 -9.55
C LYS A 91 8.39 -7.71 -8.22
N MET A 92 9.07 -7.29 -7.15
CA MET A 92 8.47 -7.11 -5.83
C MET A 92 7.66 -5.82 -5.76
N CYS A 93 7.78 -4.89 -6.72
CA CYS A 93 7.05 -3.63 -6.71
C CYS A 93 5.82 -3.68 -7.63
N PHE A 94 4.63 -3.69 -7.02
CA PHE A 94 3.39 -3.49 -7.73
C PHE A 94 3.01 -2.01 -7.72
N LYS A 95 2.81 -1.43 -8.91
CA LYS A 95 2.39 -0.03 -9.04
C LYS A 95 0.87 0.06 -9.01
N LEU A 96 0.33 0.72 -7.98
CA LEU A 96 -1.09 1.02 -7.87
C LEU A 96 -1.43 2.26 -8.67
N ASN A 97 -2.53 2.21 -9.41
CA ASN A 97 -3.12 3.39 -10.01
C ASN A 97 -3.75 4.27 -8.92
N GLN A 98 -3.97 5.55 -9.25
CA GLN A 98 -4.65 6.49 -8.35
C GLN A 98 -6.03 5.97 -7.92
N ASP A 99 -6.82 5.44 -8.86
CA ASP A 99 -8.14 4.89 -8.57
C ASP A 99 -8.09 3.69 -7.60
N GLU A 100 -7.12 2.79 -7.77
CA GLU A 100 -6.93 1.63 -6.88
C GLU A 100 -6.59 2.07 -5.45
N TYR A 101 -5.77 3.11 -5.32
CA TYR A 101 -5.40 3.67 -4.02
C TYR A 101 -6.51 4.53 -3.40
N GLU A 102 -7.28 5.27 -4.20
CA GLU A 102 -8.36 6.15 -3.71
C GLU A 102 -9.64 5.39 -3.39
N ASN A 103 -10.04 4.42 -4.22
CA ASN A 103 -11.24 3.61 -4.05
C ASN A 103 -10.98 2.29 -3.32
N GLY A 104 -9.71 1.93 -3.06
CA GLY A 104 -9.34 0.69 -2.39
C GLY A 104 -9.59 -0.56 -3.24
N THR A 105 -9.47 -0.45 -4.57
CA THR A 105 -9.71 -1.57 -5.48
C THR A 105 -8.52 -2.52 -5.49
N VAL A 106 -8.78 -3.80 -5.20
CA VAL A 106 -7.73 -4.84 -5.05
C VAL A 106 -7.69 -5.86 -6.18
N GLY A 107 -8.56 -5.76 -7.19
CA GLY A 107 -8.69 -6.76 -8.25
C GLY A 107 -7.38 -7.10 -8.96
N ARG A 108 -6.67 -6.08 -9.47
CA ARG A 108 -5.37 -6.30 -10.15
C ARG A 108 -4.28 -6.77 -9.19
N ILE A 109 -4.35 -6.39 -7.91
CA ILE A 109 -3.40 -6.82 -6.89
C ILE A 109 -3.54 -8.33 -6.66
N ILE A 110 -4.79 -8.81 -6.52
CA ILE A 110 -5.09 -10.24 -6.36
C ILE A 110 -4.69 -11.03 -7.61
N GLU A 111 -5.00 -10.52 -8.80
CA GLU A 111 -4.54 -11.13 -10.06
C GLU A 111 -3.00 -11.20 -10.13
N TYR A 112 -2.31 -10.17 -9.65
CA TYR A 112 -0.85 -10.15 -9.60
C TYR A 112 -0.31 -11.20 -8.62
N ILE A 113 -0.84 -11.25 -7.40
CA ILE A 113 -0.45 -12.25 -6.39
C ILE A 113 -0.69 -13.68 -6.92
N ARG A 114 -1.78 -13.91 -7.65
CA ARG A 114 -2.08 -15.22 -8.25
C ARG A 114 -1.07 -15.64 -9.33
N ASN A 115 -0.47 -14.68 -10.03
CA ASN A 115 0.51 -14.91 -11.10
C ASN A 115 1.98 -14.76 -10.63
N PHE A 116 2.21 -14.51 -9.34
CA PHE A 116 3.53 -14.30 -8.74
C PHE A 116 4.19 -15.61 -8.31
#